data_AF-A0A945EHI5-F1
#
_entry.id   AF-A0A945EHI5-F1
#
_cell.length_a   1.000
_cell.length_b   1.000
_cell.length_c   1.000
_cell.angle_alpha   90.00
_cell.angle_beta   90.00
_cell.angle_gamma   90.00
#
_symmetry.space_group_name_H-M   'P 1'
#
loop_
_entity.id
_entity.type
_entity.pdbx_description
1 polymer ?
#
loop_
_entity_poly.entity_id
_entity_poly.type
_entity_poly.pdbx_seq_one_letter_code
_entity_poly.pdbx_strand_id
1 'polypeptide(L)'
;MRRILLLLIVVFSFNQTKGQTKQDALNALRAKGVTLEQAQKLALANGLLPDTKSSKSNVVKANDVVTDLKVAAVKKDLIIPPKPAVVVQVEKNTEKYFGYDIFVNNPFGSKDYLLGNIDEGYILAPGDELRITVFGDNNLEFVSKIDLNGNISFPNLGVFFAAGNSFATLKKRVNVFLGKFYSGLLSTPSRTFLDVSLTQIRPVKVSVLGNVNTPGPHLVNGMATVLNSLYASGGINTSGTLREVKVYRNNKLIK
;
A
#
# COMPACT_ATOMS: atom_id res chain seq x y z
N MET A 1 -52.81 -18.46 31.88
CA MET A 1 -52.29 -17.92 30.60
C MET A 1 -50.82 -17.54 30.77
N ARG A 2 -49.89 -18.36 30.26
CA ARG A 2 -48.45 -18.08 30.18
C ARG A 2 -48.05 -18.34 28.73
N ARG A 3 -47.65 -17.30 27.99
CA ARG A 3 -47.19 -17.42 26.60
C ARG A 3 -45.68 -17.68 26.62
N ILE A 4 -45.31 -18.94 26.39
CA ILE A 4 -43.93 -19.38 26.15
C ILE A 4 -43.64 -19.13 24.67
N LEU A 5 -42.74 -18.19 24.39
CA LEU A 5 -42.23 -17.90 23.06
C LEU A 5 -41.07 -18.88 22.77
N LEU A 6 -41.36 -19.93 22.01
CA LEU A 6 -40.39 -20.91 21.52
C LEU A 6 -39.67 -20.30 20.31
N LEU A 7 -38.43 -19.86 20.50
CA LEU A 7 -37.57 -19.32 19.45
C LEU A 7 -36.68 -20.44 18.91
N LEU A 8 -37.03 -20.94 17.72
CA LEU A 8 -36.38 -22.06 17.04
C LEU A 8 -35.23 -21.50 16.18
N ILE A 9 -34.02 -21.46 16.72
CA ILE A 9 -32.80 -21.08 15.97
C ILE A 9 -32.23 -22.35 15.33
N VAL A 10 -32.38 -22.45 14.01
CA VAL A 10 -31.71 -23.47 13.19
C VAL A 10 -30.25 -23.07 13.01
N VAL A 11 -29.35 -23.80 13.64
CA VAL A 11 -27.90 -23.68 13.47
C VAL A 11 -27.51 -24.36 12.15
N PHE A 12 -27.15 -23.58 11.12
CA PHE A 12 -26.46 -24.13 9.95
C PHE A 12 -24.97 -24.22 10.25
N SER A 13 -24.48 -25.45 10.47
CA SER A 13 -23.05 -25.77 10.49
C SER A 13 -22.46 -25.53 9.10
N PHE A 14 -21.55 -24.55 8.99
CA PHE A 14 -20.65 -24.42 7.85
C PHE A 14 -19.59 -25.51 7.97
N ASN A 15 -19.74 -26.59 7.20
CA ASN A 15 -18.77 -27.68 7.13
C ASN A 15 -18.28 -27.85 5.68
N GLN A 16 -16.95 -27.75 5.52
CA GLN A 16 -16.12 -28.08 4.35
C GLN A 16 -16.37 -27.35 3.01
N THR A 17 -15.54 -26.34 2.73
CA THR A 17 -15.14 -26.00 1.36
C THR A 17 -13.96 -26.90 0.96
N LYS A 18 -14.26 -28.14 0.55
CA LYS A 18 -13.38 -28.80 -0.43
C LYS A 18 -13.48 -27.99 -1.71
N GLY A 19 -12.38 -27.33 -2.08
CA GLY A 19 -12.29 -26.55 -3.31
C GLY A 19 -12.71 -27.42 -4.49
N GLN A 20 -13.85 -27.12 -5.09
CA GLN A 20 -14.23 -27.70 -6.37
C GLN A 20 -13.21 -27.20 -7.39
N THR A 21 -12.41 -28.11 -7.89
CA THR A 21 -11.47 -27.76 -8.95
C THR A 21 -12.26 -27.42 -10.21
N LYS A 22 -11.70 -26.55 -11.06
CA LYS A 22 -12.29 -26.16 -12.35
C LYS A 22 -12.71 -27.37 -13.21
N GLN A 23 -12.05 -28.51 -13.02
CA GLN A 23 -12.32 -29.79 -13.68
C GLN A 23 -13.64 -30.43 -13.22
N ASP A 24 -13.95 -30.38 -11.93
CA ASP A 24 -15.15 -30.99 -11.34
C ASP A 24 -16.42 -30.25 -11.78
N ALA A 25 -16.34 -28.92 -11.84
CA ALA A 25 -17.42 -28.08 -12.38
C ALA A 25 -17.69 -28.38 -13.86
N LEU A 26 -16.64 -28.63 -14.65
CA LEU A 26 -16.76 -28.97 -16.07
C LEU A 26 -17.41 -30.35 -16.28
N ASN A 27 -17.06 -31.32 -15.43
CA ASN A 27 -17.64 -32.67 -15.47
C ASN A 27 -19.09 -32.68 -15.01
N ALA A 28 -19.45 -31.87 -14.00
CA ALA A 28 -20.84 -31.70 -13.56
C ALA A 28 -21.72 -31.04 -14.63
N LEU A 29 -21.19 -30.09 -15.40
CA LEU A 29 -21.89 -29.47 -16.53
C LEU A 29 -22.14 -30.50 -17.66
N ARG A 30 -21.13 -31.32 -17.99
CA ARG A 30 -21.28 -32.41 -18.96
C ARG A 30 -22.28 -33.48 -18.51
N ALA A 31 -22.25 -33.87 -17.23
CA ALA A 31 -23.19 -34.86 -16.67
C ALA A 31 -24.65 -34.36 -16.70
N LYS A 32 -24.85 -33.05 -16.64
CA LYS A 32 -26.17 -32.41 -16.80
C LYS A 32 -26.54 -32.15 -18.28
N GLY A 33 -25.74 -32.62 -19.23
CA GLY A 33 -25.99 -32.46 -20.67
C GLY A 33 -25.85 -31.01 -21.15
N VAL A 34 -25.24 -30.13 -20.36
CA VAL A 34 -25.09 -28.70 -20.68
C VAL A 34 -23.69 -28.45 -21.25
N THR A 35 -23.64 -27.90 -22.45
CA THR A 35 -22.36 -27.49 -23.08
C THR A 35 -21.78 -26.26 -22.38
N LEU A 36 -20.45 -26.09 -22.44
CA LEU A 36 -19.78 -24.94 -21.83
C LEU A 36 -20.28 -23.61 -22.41
N GLU A 37 -20.62 -23.58 -23.70
CA GLU A 37 -21.22 -22.41 -24.35
C GLU A 37 -22.64 -22.10 -23.84
N GLN A 38 -23.48 -23.13 -23.64
CA GLN A 38 -24.81 -22.94 -23.04
C GLN A 38 -24.73 -22.47 -21.59
N ALA A 39 -23.78 -23.00 -20.81
CA ALA A 39 -23.55 -22.57 -19.45
C ALA A 39 -23.08 -21.10 -19.39
N GLN A 40 -22.22 -20.67 -20.32
CA GLN A 40 -21.81 -19.27 -20.44
C GLN A 40 -22.97 -18.35 -20.84
N LYS A 41 -23.83 -18.77 -21.78
CA LYS A 41 -25.04 -18.02 -22.16
C LYS A 41 -26.02 -17.86 -21.00
N LEU A 42 -26.23 -18.93 -20.21
CA LEU A 42 -27.09 -18.88 -19.02
C LEU A 42 -26.48 -18.01 -17.92
N ALA A 43 -25.16 -18.07 -17.71
CA ALA A 43 -24.47 -17.21 -16.76
C ALA A 43 -24.53 -15.72 -17.15
N LEU A 44 -24.46 -15.41 -18.46
CA LEU A 44 -24.68 -14.07 -18.98
C LEU A 44 -26.14 -13.61 -18.78
N ALA A 45 -27.11 -14.48 -19.09
CA ALA A 45 -28.54 -14.18 -18.91
C ALA A 45 -28.93 -13.94 -17.44
N ASN A 46 -28.25 -14.63 -16.51
CA ASN A 46 -28.46 -14.48 -15.07
C ASN A 46 -27.57 -13.39 -14.43
N GLY A 47 -26.79 -12.64 -15.22
CA GLY A 47 -25.98 -11.52 -14.74
C GLY A 47 -24.73 -11.89 -13.95
N LEU A 48 -24.25 -13.14 -14.04
CA LEU A 48 -23.05 -13.63 -13.34
C LEU A 48 -21.73 -13.33 -14.09
N LEU A 49 -21.77 -12.80 -15.31
CA LEU A 49 -20.59 -12.42 -16.10
C LEU A 49 -20.75 -11.00 -16.68
N PRO A 50 -19.74 -10.12 -16.57
CA PRO A 50 -19.77 -8.80 -17.20
C PRO A 50 -19.62 -8.89 -18.72
N ASP A 51 -20.53 -8.26 -19.45
CA ASP A 51 -20.59 -8.25 -20.91
C ASP A 51 -19.40 -7.48 -21.49
N THR A 52 -18.56 -8.17 -22.28
CA THR A 52 -17.38 -7.61 -22.91
C THR A 52 -17.33 -8.02 -24.38
N LYS A 53 -18.19 -7.43 -25.22
CA LYS A 53 -17.80 -6.72 -26.46
C LYS A 53 -19.01 -6.36 -27.33
N SER A 54 -18.96 -5.10 -27.77
CA SER A 54 -19.60 -4.51 -28.95
C SER A 54 -21.03 -4.00 -28.81
N SER A 55 -21.09 -2.75 -28.34
CA SER A 55 -21.97 -1.73 -28.93
C SER A 55 -21.87 -1.74 -30.46
N LYS A 56 -22.95 -2.11 -31.15
CA LYS A 56 -23.63 -1.26 -32.17
C LYS A 56 -24.94 -1.89 -32.68
N SER A 57 -25.98 -1.05 -32.63
CA SER A 57 -27.14 -0.95 -33.54
C SER A 57 -28.48 -1.61 -33.17
N ASN A 58 -29.35 -0.78 -32.58
CA ASN A 58 -30.80 -0.57 -32.78
C ASN A 58 -31.71 -1.66 -33.41
N VAL A 59 -32.80 -1.97 -32.69
CA VAL A 59 -34.17 -2.14 -33.21
C VAL A 59 -35.16 -1.47 -32.23
N VAL A 60 -36.11 -0.70 -32.78
CA VAL A 60 -37.10 0.17 -32.10
C VAL A 60 -38.46 -0.53 -31.91
N LYS A 61 -39.14 -0.29 -30.77
CA LYS A 61 -40.61 -0.08 -30.54
C LYS A 61 -40.79 0.53 -29.12
N ALA A 62 -41.66 1.48 -28.75
CA ALA A 62 -42.53 2.47 -29.38
C ALA A 62 -42.85 3.57 -28.31
N ASN A 63 -43.19 4.77 -28.79
CA ASN A 63 -43.88 5.92 -28.16
C ASN A 63 -43.11 7.06 -27.44
N ASP A 64 -43.29 8.23 -28.07
CA ASP A 64 -43.58 9.59 -27.55
C ASP A 64 -42.47 10.61 -27.19
N VAL A 65 -42.26 11.53 -28.16
CA VAL A 65 -42.08 13.01 -28.13
C VAL A 65 -40.98 13.55 -27.17
N VAL A 66 -39.92 14.28 -27.60
CA VAL A 66 -39.92 15.69 -28.05
C VAL A 66 -38.52 16.06 -28.65
N THR A 67 -38.57 16.61 -29.87
CA THR A 67 -37.70 17.56 -30.61
C THR A 67 -36.17 17.68 -30.38
N ASP A 68 -35.46 17.39 -31.48
CA ASP A 68 -34.43 18.19 -32.17
C ASP A 68 -33.27 18.85 -31.41
N LEU A 69 -32.07 18.30 -31.63
CA LEU A 69 -30.89 19.09 -32.00
C LEU A 69 -30.12 18.38 -33.12
N LYS A 70 -30.21 18.92 -34.34
CA LYS A 70 -29.31 18.59 -35.46
C LYS A 70 -27.91 19.10 -35.13
N VAL A 71 -26.94 18.19 -35.02
CA VAL A 71 -25.52 18.50 -35.18
C VAL A 71 -25.03 17.78 -36.43
N ALA A 72 -24.46 18.54 -37.36
CA ALA A 72 -23.98 18.09 -38.65
C ALA A 72 -22.97 16.94 -38.51
N ALA A 73 -23.06 15.96 -39.41
CA ALA A 73 -22.19 14.81 -39.46
C ALA A 73 -20.74 15.24 -39.78
N VAL A 74 -19.84 15.05 -38.82
CA VAL A 74 -18.39 15.05 -39.07
C VAL A 74 -18.05 13.74 -39.79
N LYS A 75 -17.51 13.85 -41.00
CA LYS A 75 -17.00 12.72 -41.80
C LYS A 75 -16.07 11.86 -40.94
N LYS A 76 -16.37 10.56 -40.89
CA LYS A 76 -15.62 9.58 -40.10
C LYS A 76 -14.56 8.90 -40.96
N ASP A 77 -13.78 9.70 -41.68
CA ASP A 77 -12.64 9.22 -42.45
C ASP A 77 -11.36 9.62 -41.72
N LEU A 78 -10.50 8.61 -41.51
CA LEU A 78 -9.15 8.68 -40.93
C LEU A 78 -9.11 8.82 -39.40
N ILE A 79 -9.47 7.73 -38.70
CA ILE A 79 -8.83 7.45 -37.41
C ILE A 79 -7.38 7.11 -37.73
N ILE A 80 -6.53 8.13 -37.75
CA ILE A 80 -5.08 7.94 -37.69
C ILE A 80 -4.85 7.32 -36.31
N PRO A 81 -4.35 6.07 -36.20
CA PRO A 81 -3.97 5.55 -34.89
C PRO A 81 -3.02 6.56 -34.26
N PRO A 82 -3.12 6.83 -32.94
CA PRO A 82 -2.17 7.73 -32.29
C PRO A 82 -0.78 7.22 -32.65
N LYS A 83 -0.05 8.02 -33.44
CA LYS A 83 1.35 7.77 -33.75
C LYS A 83 1.96 7.44 -32.40
N PRO A 84 2.53 6.22 -32.20
CA PRO A 84 3.11 5.86 -30.91
C PRO A 84 3.96 7.04 -30.53
N ALA A 85 3.71 7.60 -29.34
CA ALA A 85 4.41 8.78 -28.86
C ALA A 85 5.88 8.49 -29.12
N VAL A 86 6.42 9.11 -30.17
CA VAL A 86 7.84 9.04 -30.43
C VAL A 86 8.35 9.69 -29.18
N VAL A 87 8.95 8.88 -28.31
CA VAL A 87 9.85 9.39 -27.29
C VAL A 87 10.86 10.14 -28.14
N VAL A 88 10.61 11.43 -28.35
CA VAL A 88 11.56 12.32 -28.95
C VAL A 88 12.65 12.29 -27.92
N GLN A 89 13.63 11.42 -28.15
CA GLN A 89 14.95 11.60 -27.58
C GLN A 89 15.37 12.93 -28.15
N VAL A 90 15.05 13.98 -27.41
CA VAL A 90 15.68 15.27 -27.60
C VAL A 90 17.11 14.97 -27.23
N GLU A 91 17.90 14.57 -28.23
CA GLU A 91 19.34 14.68 -28.23
C GLU A 91 19.63 16.17 -28.18
N LYS A 92 19.38 16.76 -27.01
CA LYS A 92 19.96 18.03 -26.65
C LYS A 92 21.42 17.68 -26.49
N ASN A 93 22.18 17.97 -27.53
CA ASN A 93 23.62 18.07 -27.47
C ASN A 93 23.92 19.26 -26.55
N THR A 94 23.73 19.02 -25.25
CA THR A 94 24.10 19.90 -24.16
C THR A 94 25.25 19.19 -23.50
N GLU A 95 26.38 19.87 -23.42
CA GLU A 95 27.46 19.52 -22.51
C GLU A 95 26.88 18.84 -21.26
N LYS A 96 27.16 17.55 -21.11
CA LYS A 96 26.55 16.74 -20.06
C LYS A 96 27.04 17.28 -18.72
N TYR A 97 26.24 18.13 -18.08
CA TYR A 97 26.60 18.69 -16.79
C TYR A 97 26.85 17.54 -15.81
N PHE A 98 28.05 17.50 -15.25
CA PHE A 98 28.48 16.43 -14.37
C PHE A 98 27.52 16.28 -13.19
N GLY A 99 27.06 15.05 -12.94
CA GLY A 99 26.30 14.68 -11.75
C GLY A 99 24.79 14.94 -11.80
N TYR A 100 24.26 15.61 -12.83
CA TYR A 100 22.80 15.77 -12.97
C TYR A 100 22.11 14.47 -13.43
N ASP A 101 22.88 13.57 -14.04
CA ASP A 101 22.40 12.28 -14.51
C ASP A 101 22.07 11.29 -13.38
N ILE A 102 22.52 11.55 -12.15
CA ILE A 102 22.17 10.72 -10.99
C ILE A 102 20.65 10.66 -10.79
N PHE A 103 19.91 11.72 -11.13
CA PHE A 103 18.46 11.80 -10.89
C PHE A 103 17.60 11.13 -11.97
N VAL A 104 18.19 10.70 -13.09
CA VAL A 104 17.45 10.12 -14.23
C VAL A 104 16.80 8.79 -13.85
N ASN A 105 17.48 7.99 -13.03
CA ASN A 105 16.96 6.74 -12.51
C ASN A 105 16.83 6.89 -11.00
N ASN A 106 15.62 6.83 -10.45
CA ASN A 106 15.40 6.90 -9.01
C ASN A 106 15.57 5.51 -8.37
N PRO A 107 16.73 5.18 -7.75
CA PRO A 107 16.91 3.88 -7.10
C PRO A 107 16.05 3.75 -5.82
N PHE A 108 15.45 4.84 -5.35
CA PHE A 108 14.57 4.91 -4.18
C PHE A 108 13.08 4.95 -4.56
N GLY A 109 12.73 4.71 -5.82
CA GLY A 109 11.33 4.69 -6.28
C GLY A 109 10.57 3.45 -5.81
N SER A 110 11.25 2.29 -5.72
CA SER A 110 10.70 1.09 -5.09
C SER A 110 10.92 1.16 -3.58
N LYS A 111 9.97 0.68 -2.78
CA LYS A 111 10.06 0.70 -1.29
C LYS A 111 11.12 -0.26 -0.73
N ASP A 112 11.94 -0.87 -1.58
CA ASP A 112 12.90 -1.92 -1.22
C ASP A 112 14.09 -1.38 -0.42
N TYR A 113 14.33 -0.06 -0.43
CA TYR A 113 15.34 0.57 0.43
C TYR A 113 15.00 0.51 1.93
N LEU A 114 13.81 0.03 2.30
CA LEU A 114 13.43 -0.25 3.69
C LEU A 114 14.03 -1.57 4.23
N LEU A 115 14.69 -2.38 3.40
CA LEU A 115 15.27 -3.68 3.77
C LEU A 115 16.60 -3.58 4.55
N GLY A 116 16.99 -2.40 5.02
CA GLY A 116 18.21 -2.17 5.78
C GLY A 116 18.02 -2.26 7.30
N ASN A 117 19.13 -2.35 8.03
CA ASN A 117 19.12 -2.23 9.48
C ASN A 117 18.56 -0.87 9.88
N ILE A 118 17.59 -0.86 10.80
CA ILE A 118 17.03 0.36 11.36
C ILE A 118 18.01 0.96 12.36
N ASP A 119 18.16 2.27 12.29
CA ASP A 119 18.98 3.02 13.24
C ASP A 119 18.36 2.93 14.63
N GLU A 120 19.16 2.54 15.62
CA GLU A 120 18.80 2.52 17.04
C GLU A 120 18.35 3.90 17.56
N GLY A 121 18.80 4.98 16.90
CA GLY A 121 18.41 6.36 17.15
C GLY A 121 17.10 6.79 16.48
N TYR A 122 16.46 5.94 15.67
CA TYR A 122 15.19 6.27 15.02
C TYR A 122 14.11 6.60 16.05
N ILE A 123 13.45 7.76 15.89
CA ILE A 123 12.37 8.19 16.78
C ILE A 123 11.04 7.67 16.26
N LEU A 124 10.44 6.79 17.06
CA LEU A 124 9.14 6.17 16.79
C LEU A 124 8.04 7.22 16.84
N ALA A 125 7.06 7.12 15.95
CA ALA A 125 5.86 7.93 16.05
C ALA A 125 4.62 7.25 15.45
N PRO A 126 3.43 7.87 15.63
CA PRO A 126 2.17 7.32 15.13
C PRO A 126 2.22 6.91 13.66
N GLY A 127 1.74 5.70 13.37
CA GLY A 127 1.72 5.13 12.02
C GLY A 127 2.85 4.15 11.71
N ASP A 128 3.92 4.12 12.52
CA ASP A 128 4.97 3.11 12.45
C ASP A 128 4.43 1.74 12.87
N GLU A 129 4.99 0.65 12.33
CA GLU A 129 4.56 -0.72 12.62
C GLU A 129 5.73 -1.54 13.18
N LEU A 130 5.47 -2.21 14.31
CA LEU A 130 6.43 -3.00 15.05
C LEU A 130 5.99 -4.46 15.07
N ARG A 131 6.93 -5.37 14.80
CA ARG A 131 6.82 -6.78 15.16
C ARG A 131 7.51 -7.00 16.48
N ILE A 132 6.82 -7.64 17.40
CA ILE A 132 7.36 -8.04 18.70
C ILE A 132 7.30 -9.55 18.79
N THR A 133 8.45 -10.16 19.04
CA THR A 133 8.60 -11.60 19.17
C THR A 133 9.27 -11.94 20.50
N VAL A 134 8.62 -12.79 21.29
CA VAL A 134 9.16 -13.38 22.51
C VAL A 134 9.35 -14.86 22.25
N PHE A 135 10.54 -15.40 22.54
CA PHE A 135 10.90 -16.79 22.26
C PHE A 135 11.75 -17.40 23.40
N GLY A 136 11.90 -18.73 23.42
CA GLY A 136 12.54 -19.49 24.49
C GLY A 136 11.50 -20.30 25.27
N ASP A 137 11.47 -20.16 26.60
CA ASP A 137 10.46 -20.81 27.46
C ASP A 137 9.03 -20.26 27.23
N ASN A 138 8.91 -19.06 26.67
CA ASN A 138 7.64 -18.45 26.28
C ASN A 138 7.64 -18.19 24.77
N ASN A 139 6.44 -18.16 24.17
CA ASN A 139 6.25 -17.84 22.77
C ASN A 139 5.15 -16.80 22.58
N LEU A 140 5.48 -15.69 21.92
CA LEU A 140 4.54 -14.66 21.50
C LEU A 140 5.08 -14.04 20.21
N GLU A 141 4.27 -13.94 19.17
CA GLU A 141 4.56 -13.10 18.02
C GLU A 141 3.32 -12.30 17.67
N PHE A 142 3.47 -10.98 17.54
CA PHE A 142 2.42 -10.14 17.00
C PHE A 142 3.00 -8.89 16.36
N VAL A 143 2.19 -8.29 15.49
CA VAL A 143 2.49 -7.03 14.83
C VAL A 143 1.53 -5.98 15.37
N SER A 144 2.06 -4.85 15.85
CA SER A 144 1.27 -3.72 16.32
C SER A 144 1.72 -2.44 15.66
N LYS A 145 0.75 -1.73 15.11
CA LYS A 145 0.91 -0.36 14.65
C LYS A 145 0.83 0.61 15.82
N ILE A 146 1.66 1.66 15.81
CA ILE A 146 1.57 2.76 16.75
C ILE A 146 0.34 3.60 16.40
N ASP A 147 -0.60 3.71 17.35
CA ASP A 147 -1.82 4.49 17.19
C ASP A 147 -1.55 6.01 17.20
N LEU A 148 -2.59 6.81 16.91
CA LEU A 148 -2.50 8.28 16.93
C LEU A 148 -2.20 8.87 18.31
N ASN A 149 -2.48 8.12 19.37
CA ASN A 149 -2.14 8.49 20.75
C ASN A 149 -0.69 8.12 21.12
N GLY A 150 0.03 7.45 20.22
CA GLY A 150 1.41 7.02 20.40
C GLY A 150 1.57 5.67 21.10
N ASN A 151 0.51 4.88 21.24
CA ASN A 151 0.53 3.60 21.92
C ASN A 151 0.59 2.41 20.96
N ILE A 152 1.14 1.30 21.46
CA ILE A 152 0.98 -0.05 20.89
C ILE A 152 0.11 -0.88 21.83
N SER A 153 -0.67 -1.80 21.27
CA SER A 153 -1.52 -2.69 22.05
C SER A 153 -0.91 -4.08 22.07
N PHE A 154 -0.73 -4.61 23.27
CA PHE A 154 -0.32 -5.99 23.50
C PHE A 154 -1.56 -6.85 23.76
N PRO A 155 -1.77 -7.93 22.97
CA PRO A 155 -2.89 -8.84 23.19
C PRO A 155 -2.92 -9.34 24.63
N ASN A 156 -4.03 -9.13 25.34
CA ASN A 156 -4.24 -9.53 26.75
C ASN A 156 -3.31 -8.89 27.80
N LEU A 157 -2.37 -8.01 27.44
CA LEU A 157 -1.43 -7.36 28.37
C LEU A 157 -1.64 -5.84 28.49
N GLY A 158 -2.48 -5.27 27.63
CA GLY A 158 -2.88 -3.85 27.69
C GLY A 158 -2.16 -2.98 26.66
N VAL A 159 -1.97 -1.71 26.99
CA VAL A 159 -1.36 -0.71 26.09
C VAL A 159 -0.02 -0.23 26.61
N PHE A 160 0.86 0.17 25.69
CA PHE A 160 2.19 0.66 25.99
C PHE A 160 2.52 1.89 25.14
N PHE A 161 2.96 2.97 25.77
CA PHE A 161 3.32 4.19 25.07
C PHE A 161 4.70 4.07 24.40
N ALA A 162 4.71 4.10 23.06
CA ALA A 162 5.88 3.88 22.22
C ALA A 162 6.42 5.16 21.56
N ALA A 163 5.54 6.07 21.14
CA ALA A 163 5.91 7.25 20.38
C ALA A 163 6.87 8.19 21.15
N GLY A 164 7.72 8.91 20.41
CA GLY A 164 8.70 9.86 20.94
C GLY A 164 9.94 9.22 21.56
N ASN A 165 10.00 7.89 21.68
CA ASN A 165 11.20 7.17 22.13
C ASN A 165 12.08 6.82 20.93
N SER A 166 13.39 6.70 21.17
CA SER A 166 14.25 6.02 20.21
C SER A 166 13.97 4.52 20.16
N PHE A 167 14.27 3.90 19.03
CA PHE A 167 14.10 2.46 18.83
C PHE A 167 14.86 1.65 19.91
N ALA A 168 16.11 2.00 20.21
CA ALA A 168 16.86 1.37 21.30
C ALA A 168 16.18 1.50 22.67
N THR A 169 15.63 2.69 22.97
CA THR A 169 14.95 2.94 24.25
C THR A 169 13.67 2.13 24.34
N LEU A 170 12.91 2.04 23.24
CA LEU A 170 11.71 1.23 23.15
C LEU A 170 12.03 -0.24 23.50
N LYS A 171 13.04 -0.84 22.87
CA LYS A 171 13.42 -2.25 23.12
C LYS A 171 13.65 -2.54 24.60
N LYS A 172 14.41 -1.68 25.27
CA LYS A 172 14.67 -1.80 26.71
C LYS A 172 13.39 -1.68 27.54
N ARG A 173 12.55 -0.69 27.24
CA ARG A 173 11.31 -0.45 27.99
C ARG A 173 10.27 -1.55 27.77
N VAL A 174 10.15 -2.08 26.55
CA VAL A 174 9.28 -3.22 26.23
C VAL A 174 9.77 -4.48 26.94
N ASN A 175 11.09 -4.72 27.00
CA ASN A 175 11.65 -5.83 27.77
C ASN A 175 11.22 -5.77 29.24
N VAL A 176 11.37 -4.61 29.88
CA VAL A 176 10.95 -4.41 31.27
C VAL A 176 9.44 -4.55 31.45
N PHE A 177 8.64 -4.04 30.49
CA PHE A 177 7.18 -4.14 30.54
C PHE A 177 6.71 -5.60 30.44
N LEU A 178 7.20 -6.34 29.43
CA LEU A 178 6.85 -7.74 29.20
C LEU A 178 7.40 -8.67 30.27
N GLY A 179 8.52 -8.29 30.90
CA GLY A 179 9.11 -9.03 32.00
C GLY A 179 8.23 -9.16 33.25
N LYS A 180 7.18 -8.33 33.37
CA LYS A 180 6.16 -8.45 34.42
C LYS A 180 5.22 -9.63 34.19
N PHE A 181 5.10 -10.10 32.95
CA PHE A 181 4.15 -11.12 32.54
C PHE A 181 4.83 -12.42 32.08
N TYR A 182 6.01 -12.32 31.45
CA TYR A 182 6.76 -13.47 30.96
C TYR A 182 7.96 -13.78 31.86
N SER A 183 7.87 -14.89 32.58
CA SER A 183 8.98 -15.40 33.39
C SER A 183 10.20 -15.75 32.52
N GLY A 184 11.40 -15.65 33.07
CA GLY A 184 12.62 -15.95 32.32
C GLY A 184 13.13 -14.81 31.43
N LEU A 185 12.34 -13.74 31.19
CA LEU A 185 12.75 -12.59 30.37
C LEU A 185 13.66 -11.62 31.14
N LEU A 186 13.37 -11.40 32.42
CA LEU A 186 14.20 -10.60 33.34
C LEU A 186 15.03 -11.46 34.31
N SER A 187 15.01 -12.79 34.15
CA SER A 187 15.70 -13.72 35.04
C SER A 187 17.17 -13.88 34.66
N THR A 188 17.98 -14.27 35.65
CA THR A 188 19.37 -14.70 35.46
C THR A 188 19.50 -16.14 35.95
N PRO A 189 19.83 -17.13 35.09
CA PRO A 189 20.05 -17.01 33.64
C PRO A 189 18.75 -16.72 32.87
N SER A 190 18.88 -16.03 31.73
CA SER A 190 17.74 -15.72 30.85
C SER A 190 17.33 -16.97 30.07
N ARG A 191 16.04 -17.31 30.15
CA ARG A 191 15.43 -18.46 29.46
C ARG A 191 14.41 -18.05 28.39
N THR A 192 14.05 -16.77 28.41
CA THR A 192 13.15 -16.14 27.46
C THR A 192 13.85 -14.92 26.88
N PHE A 193 13.68 -14.67 25.58
CA PHE A 193 14.33 -13.60 24.84
C PHE A 193 13.27 -12.76 24.11
N LEU A 194 13.59 -11.50 23.86
CA LEU A 194 12.74 -10.54 23.17
C LEU A 194 13.46 -10.02 21.92
N ASP A 195 12.82 -10.17 20.77
CA ASP A 195 13.13 -9.44 19.54
C ASP A 195 12.04 -8.39 19.27
N VAL A 196 12.47 -7.20 18.84
CA VAL A 196 11.57 -6.14 18.39
C VAL A 196 12.14 -5.61 17.10
N SER A 197 11.32 -5.63 16.07
CA SER A 197 11.68 -5.23 14.71
C SER A 197 10.67 -4.21 14.19
N LEU A 198 11.13 -3.16 13.51
CA LEU A 198 10.25 -2.19 12.87
C LEU A 198 9.95 -2.68 11.45
N THR A 199 8.69 -3.05 11.17
CA THR A 199 8.29 -3.65 9.89
C THR A 199 7.90 -2.62 8.86
N GLN A 200 7.32 -1.50 9.29
CA GLN A 200 6.96 -0.38 8.42
C GLN A 200 7.28 0.94 9.10
N ILE A 201 7.90 1.83 8.32
CA ILE A 201 8.17 3.21 8.72
C ILE A 201 7.15 4.09 8.03
N ARG A 202 6.52 4.99 8.77
CA ARG A 202 5.58 5.93 8.13
C ARG A 202 6.32 6.84 7.15
N PRO A 203 5.69 7.22 6.03
CA PRO A 203 6.19 8.30 5.21
C PRO A 203 6.11 9.63 5.97
N VAL A 204 7.12 10.47 5.80
CA VAL A 204 7.16 11.85 6.26
C VAL A 204 7.05 12.80 5.08
N LYS A 205 6.41 13.94 5.32
CA LYS A 205 6.26 15.00 4.32
C LYS A 205 7.43 15.96 4.42
N VAL A 206 8.13 16.17 3.31
CA VAL A 206 9.21 17.16 3.17
C VAL A 206 8.85 18.13 2.06
N SER A 207 9.15 19.42 2.25
CA SER A 207 8.93 20.43 1.21
C SER A 207 10.25 20.73 0.51
N VAL A 208 10.30 20.50 -0.80
CA VAL A 208 11.46 20.80 -1.63
C VAL A 208 11.15 22.03 -2.48
N LEU A 209 11.98 23.06 -2.40
CA LEU A 209 11.76 24.36 -3.03
C LEU A 209 12.99 24.77 -3.86
N GLY A 210 12.80 25.71 -4.79
CA GLY A 210 13.86 26.24 -5.65
C GLY A 210 13.94 25.56 -7.02
N ASN A 211 15.14 25.48 -7.59
CA ASN A 211 15.38 24.99 -8.95
C ASN A 211 15.39 23.45 -9.03
N VAL A 212 14.25 22.83 -8.73
CA VAL A 212 14.02 21.38 -8.86
C VAL A 212 12.93 21.08 -9.89
N ASN A 213 12.87 19.85 -10.40
CA ASN A 213 11.93 19.46 -11.45
C ASN A 213 10.46 19.62 -11.00
N THR A 214 10.13 19.15 -9.79
CA THR A 214 8.79 19.33 -9.20
C THR A 214 8.90 19.96 -7.81
N PRO A 215 8.83 21.29 -7.68
CA PRO A 215 8.81 21.97 -6.39
C PRO A 215 7.52 21.67 -5.63
N GLY A 216 7.59 21.60 -4.30
CA GLY A 216 6.44 21.39 -3.43
C GLY A 216 6.63 20.29 -2.39
N PRO A 217 5.53 19.84 -1.75
CA PRO A 217 5.56 18.79 -0.75
C PRO A 217 5.70 17.40 -1.40
N HIS A 218 6.64 16.61 -0.89
CA HIS A 218 6.92 15.25 -1.29
C HIS A 218 6.84 14.30 -0.10
N LEU A 219 6.40 13.08 -0.35
CA LEU A 219 6.42 12.01 0.66
C LEU A 219 7.71 11.22 0.50
N VAL A 220 8.44 11.09 1.59
CA VAL A 220 9.67 10.30 1.68
C VAL A 220 9.58 9.39 2.91
N ASN A 221 10.43 8.38 3.01
CA ASN A 221 10.51 7.55 4.22
C ASN A 221 10.93 8.40 5.45
N GLY A 222 10.47 8.04 6.65
CA GLY A 222 10.91 8.65 7.91
C GLY A 222 12.42 8.63 8.17
N MET A 223 13.18 7.75 7.50
CA MET A 223 14.65 7.73 7.53
C MET A 223 15.30 8.36 6.27
N ALA A 224 14.54 9.10 5.47
CA ALA A 224 15.03 9.66 4.22
C ALA A 224 16.10 10.75 4.43
N THR A 225 17.06 10.80 3.51
CA THR A 225 18.07 11.85 3.44
C THR A 225 17.66 12.99 2.50
N VAL A 226 18.49 14.03 2.42
CA VAL A 226 18.35 15.11 1.44
C VAL A 226 18.32 14.54 0.02
N LEU A 227 19.17 13.55 -0.25
CA LEU A 227 19.25 12.94 -1.57
C LEU A 227 17.93 12.24 -1.94
N ASN A 228 17.35 11.46 -1.02
CA ASN A 228 16.02 10.85 -1.22
C ASN A 228 14.95 11.90 -1.53
N SER A 229 15.00 13.05 -0.87
CA SER A 229 14.07 14.16 -1.08
C SER A 229 14.22 14.78 -2.47
N LEU A 230 15.47 14.93 -2.95
CA LEU A 230 15.76 15.42 -4.30
C LEU A 230 15.32 14.41 -5.37
N TYR A 231 15.50 13.11 -5.14
CA TYR A 231 14.95 12.07 -6.03
C TYR A 231 13.42 12.11 -6.07
N ALA A 232 12.76 12.31 -4.93
CA ALA A 232 11.32 12.44 -4.87
C ALA A 232 10.82 13.68 -5.63
N SER A 233 11.58 14.79 -5.64
CA SER A 233 11.27 15.98 -6.45
C SER A 233 11.68 15.87 -7.92
N GLY A 234 12.10 14.69 -8.38
CA GLY A 234 12.54 14.44 -9.75
C GLY A 234 13.94 14.96 -10.08
N GLY A 235 14.71 15.41 -9.09
CA GLY A 235 16.06 15.96 -9.27
C GLY A 235 16.12 17.48 -9.36
N ILE A 236 17.36 17.99 -9.42
CA ILE A 236 17.67 19.42 -9.57
C ILE A 236 17.70 19.76 -11.06
N ASN A 237 17.09 20.88 -11.45
CA ASN A 237 17.15 21.38 -12.83
C ASN A 237 18.60 21.73 -13.20
N THR A 238 18.99 21.65 -14.48
CA THR A 238 20.34 22.06 -14.92
C THR A 238 20.66 23.54 -14.67
N SER A 239 19.64 24.37 -14.45
CA SER A 239 19.76 25.77 -14.03
C SER A 239 19.93 25.95 -12.50
N GLY A 240 19.79 24.88 -11.72
CA GLY A 240 20.01 24.84 -10.27
C GLY A 240 21.42 24.36 -9.92
N THR A 241 21.84 24.52 -8.67
CA THR A 241 23.17 24.11 -8.17
C THR A 241 23.10 22.78 -7.43
N LEU A 242 24.03 21.85 -7.71
CA LEU A 242 24.22 20.61 -6.94
C LEU A 242 25.03 20.83 -5.65
N ARG A 243 25.66 22.01 -5.48
CA ARG A 243 26.62 22.27 -4.39
C ARG A 243 26.02 23.08 -3.24
N GLU A 244 25.03 23.93 -3.50
CA GLU A 244 24.41 24.77 -2.48
C GLU A 244 22.99 24.29 -2.18
N VAL A 245 22.90 23.22 -1.39
CA VAL A 245 21.62 22.64 -0.94
C VAL A 245 21.43 22.94 0.54
N LYS A 246 20.42 23.76 0.84
CA LYS A 246 20.10 24.21 2.22
C LYS A 246 19.02 23.33 2.83
N VAL A 247 19.21 22.93 4.08
CA VAL A 247 18.28 22.09 4.84
C VAL A 247 17.80 22.85 6.06
N TYR A 248 16.50 23.09 6.10
CA TYR A 248 15.83 23.71 7.23
C TYR A 248 15.08 22.66 8.05
N ARG A 249 15.27 22.66 9.37
CA ARG A 249 14.52 21.84 10.32
C ARG A 249 14.14 22.71 11.52
N ASN A 250 12.87 22.67 11.92
CA ASN A 250 12.33 23.52 13.01
C ASN A 250 12.71 25.00 12.81
N ASN A 251 12.51 25.50 11.58
CA ASN A 251 12.82 26.88 11.18
C ASN A 251 14.29 27.30 11.33
N LYS A 252 15.20 26.35 11.55
CA LYS A 252 16.64 26.59 11.66
C LYS A 252 17.38 25.96 10.49
N LEU A 253 18.33 26.70 9.91
CA LEU A 253 19.27 26.17 8.94
C LEU A 253 20.20 25.18 9.65
N ILE A 254 20.18 23.93 9.21
CA ILE A 254 21.04 22.87 9.74
C ILE A 254 22.28 22.68 8.87
N LYS A 255 22.09 22.82 7.55
CA LYS A 255 23.13 22.67 6.53
C LYS A 255 22.82 23.57 5.35
#